data_AF-A0A4U1ED87-F1
#
_entry.id   AF-A0A4U1ED87-F1
#
_cell.length_a   1.000
_cell.length_b   1.000
_cell.length_c   1.000
_cell.angle_alpha   90.00
_cell.angle_beta   90.00
_cell.angle_gamma   90.00
#
_symmetry.space_group_name_H-M   'P 1'
#
loop_
_entity.id
_entity.type
_entity.pdbx_description
1 polymer ?
#
loop_
_entity_poly.entity_id
_entity_poly.type
_entity_poly.pdbx_seq_one_letter_code
_entity_poly.pdbx_strand_id
1 'polypeptide(L)'
;IGIIGGTGLDDPEILEGRTEKYVDTPFGKVNIQHGRQHTIMPSKVNYQANIWALKEEGCTHVIVTTACGSLKEEIQPGDIVIIDQFID
;
A
#
# COMPACT_ATOMS: atom_id res chain seq x y z
N ILE A 1 -4.00 -10.96 -6.73
CA ILE A 1 -4.36 -9.54 -6.48
C ILE A 1 -3.35 -9.03 -5.47
N GLY A 2 -2.64 -7.94 -5.77
CA GLY A 2 -1.71 -7.31 -4.83
C GLY A 2 -2.48 -6.37 -3.90
N ILE A 3 -2.12 -6.33 -2.62
CA ILE A 3 -2.68 -5.39 -1.65
C ILE A 3 -1.53 -4.56 -1.08
N ILE A 4 -1.65 -3.23 -1.13
CA ILE A 4 -0.73 -2.31 -0.45
C ILE A 4 -1.52 -1.61 0.66
N GLY A 5 -1.19 -1.94 1.91
CA GLY A 5 -1.83 -1.37 3.08
C GLY A 5 -1.19 -0.03 3.45
N GLY A 6 -2.01 1.02 3.55
CA GLY A 6 -1.63 2.28 4.18
C GLY A 6 -1.74 2.20 5.71
N THR A 7 -1.44 3.32 6.38
CA THR A 7 -1.54 3.46 7.84
C THR A 7 -2.86 2.91 8.39
N GLY A 8 -2.78 1.95 9.32
CA GLY A 8 -3.95 1.40 10.03
C GLY A 8 -4.80 0.42 9.22
N LEU A 9 -4.37 0.08 8.00
CA LEU A 9 -5.06 -0.86 7.10
C LEU A 9 -4.06 -1.86 6.48
N ASP A 10 -2.98 -2.13 7.20
CA ASP A 10 -1.88 -3.04 6.82
C ASP A 10 -1.89 -4.34 7.62
N ASP A 11 -2.97 -4.63 8.36
CA ASP A 11 -3.10 -5.83 9.17
C ASP A 11 -3.03 -7.10 8.30
N PRO A 12 -1.95 -7.90 8.41
CA PRO A 12 -1.84 -9.11 7.64
C PRO A 12 -2.82 -10.19 8.11
N GLU A 13 -3.44 -10.08 9.29
CA GLU A 13 -4.37 -11.08 9.85
C GLU A 13 -5.64 -11.29 9.04
N ILE A 14 -5.94 -10.38 8.11
CA ILE A 14 -7.00 -10.56 7.12
C ILE A 14 -6.77 -11.77 6.19
N LEU A 15 -5.53 -12.29 6.10
CA LEU A 15 -5.19 -13.41 5.21
C LEU A 15 -4.96 -14.71 6.01
N GLU A 16 -5.56 -15.80 5.52
CA GLU A 16 -5.29 -17.16 5.99
C GLU A 16 -4.14 -17.81 5.20
N GLY A 17 -3.43 -18.78 5.79
CA GLY A 17 -2.37 -19.53 5.10
C GLY A 17 -1.16 -18.69 4.67
N ARG A 18 -0.85 -17.63 5.43
CA ARG A 18 0.20 -16.65 5.09
C ARG A 18 1.59 -17.28 5.02
N THR A 19 2.35 -16.84 4.00
CA THR A 19 3.79 -17.07 3.88
C THR A 19 4.49 -15.73 3.72
N GLU A 20 5.59 -15.53 4.44
CA GLU A 20 6.43 -14.34 4.27
C GLU A 20 7.50 -14.58 3.22
N LYS A 21 7.67 -13.61 2.33
CA LYS A 21 8.69 -13.63 1.28
C LYS A 21 9.40 -12.29 1.22
N TYR A 22 10.72 -12.34 1.24
CA TYR A 22 11.57 -11.18 0.98
C TYR A 22 11.99 -11.21 -0.49
N VAL A 23 11.86 -10.07 -1.16
CA VAL A 23 12.09 -9.95 -2.61
C VAL A 23 13.04 -8.79 -2.87
N ASP A 24 14.06 -9.04 -3.69
CA ASP A 24 14.93 -8.00 -4.24
C ASP A 24 14.41 -7.60 -5.63
N THR A 25 14.49 -6.31 -5.96
CA THR A 25 14.08 -5.78 -7.26
C THR A 25 15.22 -4.99 -7.90
N PRO A 26 15.17 -4.72 -9.23
CA PRO A 26 16.12 -3.83 -9.88
C PRO A 26 16.15 -2.41 -9.27
N PHE A 27 15.10 -2.00 -8.57
CA PHE A 27 15.00 -0.70 -7.87
C PHE A 27 15.42 -0.78 -6.40
N GLY A 28 16.00 -1.89 -5.98
CA GLY A 28 16.41 -2.15 -4.60
C GLY A 28 15.34 -2.90 -3.81
N LYS A 29 15.41 -2.78 -2.48
CA LYS A 29 14.57 -3.54 -1.56
C LYS A 29 13.16 -2.99 -1.49
N VAL A 30 12.21 -3.92 -1.40
CA VAL A 30 10.80 -3.66 -1.11
C VAL A 30 10.66 -3.11 0.31
N ASN A 31 9.83 -2.09 0.49
CA ASN A 31 9.60 -1.46 1.78
C ASN A 31 8.13 -1.01 1.94
N ILE A 32 7.22 -1.92 1.56
CA ILE A 32 5.75 -1.77 1.48
C ILE A 32 5.24 -0.70 2.44
N GLN A 33 4.61 0.34 1.87
CA GLN A 33 4.09 1.57 2.49
C GLN A 33 4.21 1.63 4.03
N HIS A 34 5.15 2.44 4.50
CA HIS A 34 5.55 2.63 5.91
C HIS A 34 6.30 1.49 6.60
N GLY A 35 6.32 0.29 6.03
CA GLY A 35 6.90 -0.91 6.64
C GLY A 35 6.07 -1.39 7.85
N ARG A 36 6.26 -2.64 8.27
CA ARG A 36 5.47 -3.25 9.37
C ARG A 36 5.52 -2.51 10.71
N GLN A 37 6.53 -1.65 10.91
CA GLN A 37 6.73 -0.87 12.12
C GLN A 37 6.41 0.61 11.93
N HIS A 38 5.82 0.98 10.79
CA HIS A 38 5.48 2.36 10.42
C HIS A 38 6.68 3.34 10.45
N THR A 39 7.89 2.85 10.13
CA THR A 39 9.15 3.60 10.27
C THR A 39 9.57 4.34 9.01
N ILE A 40 8.93 4.09 7.88
CA ILE A 40 9.30 4.70 6.59
C ILE A 40 8.38 5.88 6.31
N MET A 41 8.96 7.07 6.22
CA MET A 41 8.22 8.27 5.81
C MET A 41 7.73 8.13 4.36
N PRO A 42 6.58 8.74 3.97
CA PRO A 42 6.05 8.67 2.61
C PRO A 42 7.10 8.96 1.53
N SER A 43 7.88 10.03 1.70
CA SER A 43 8.94 10.43 0.76
C SER A 43 10.11 9.46 0.64
N LYS A 44 10.17 8.42 1.48
CA LYS A 44 11.20 7.37 1.49
C LYS A 44 10.64 6.00 1.09
N VAL A 45 9.36 5.90 0.77
CA VAL A 45 8.76 4.68 0.22
C VAL A 45 9.36 4.43 -1.16
N ASN A 46 9.82 3.20 -1.39
CA ASN A 46 10.35 2.76 -2.66
C ASN A 46 9.20 2.24 -3.54
N TYR A 47 8.43 3.18 -4.09
CA TYR A 47 7.24 2.86 -4.90
C TYR A 47 7.59 1.95 -6.09
N GLN A 48 8.74 2.15 -6.72
CA GLN A 48 9.19 1.34 -7.86
C GLN A 48 9.44 -0.12 -7.46
N ALA A 49 10.18 -0.36 -6.36
CA ALA A 49 10.42 -1.71 -5.87
C ALA A 49 9.11 -2.39 -5.44
N ASN A 50 8.21 -1.67 -4.77
CA ASN A 50 6.93 -2.24 -4.30
C ASN A 50 6.04 -2.70 -5.48
N ILE A 51 5.89 -1.87 -6.51
CA ILE A 51 5.09 -2.23 -7.69
C ILE A 51 5.77 -3.34 -8.51
N TRP A 52 7.10 -3.29 -8.65
CA TRP A 52 7.85 -4.32 -9.35
C TRP A 52 7.69 -5.69 -8.69
N ALA A 53 7.82 -5.76 -7.36
CA ALA A 53 7.67 -7.01 -6.63
C ALA A 53 6.27 -7.63 -6.85
N LEU A 54 5.20 -6.83 -6.76
CA LEU A 54 3.85 -7.34 -7.04
C LEU A 54 3.70 -7.86 -8.47
N LYS A 55 4.32 -7.17 -9.44
CA LYS A 55 4.31 -7.57 -10.85
C LYS A 55 5.01 -8.91 -11.06
N GLU A 56 6.19 -9.09 -10.46
CA GLU A 56 6.98 -10.34 -10.55
C GLU A 56 6.30 -11.52 -9.84
N GLU A 57 5.57 -11.28 -8.74
CA GLU A 57 4.72 -12.30 -8.11
C GLU A 57 3.44 -12.61 -8.92
N GLY A 58 3.29 -12.04 -10.13
CA GLY A 58 2.19 -12.34 -11.05
C GLY A 58 0.87 -11.61 -10.73
N CYS A 59 0.88 -10.57 -9.89
CA CYS A 59 -0.32 -9.80 -9.63
C CYS A 59 -0.80 -9.08 -10.91
N THR A 60 -2.08 -9.27 -11.25
CA THR A 60 -2.73 -8.61 -12.40
C THR A 60 -3.45 -7.32 -12.02
N HIS A 61 -3.79 -7.17 -10.74
CA HIS A 61 -4.51 -6.03 -10.17
C HIS A 61 -3.91 -5.68 -8.81
N VAL A 62 -3.98 -4.41 -8.44
CA VAL A 62 -3.52 -3.89 -7.15
C VAL A 62 -4.67 -3.13 -6.49
N ILE A 63 -4.96 -3.43 -5.23
CA ILE A 63 -5.86 -2.66 -4.37
C ILE A 63 -4.98 -1.97 -3.33
N VAL A 64 -5.19 -0.67 -3.14
CA VAL A 64 -4.39 0.15 -2.23
C VAL A 64 -5.32 0.82 -1.24
N THR A 65 -4.94 0.82 0.04
CA THR A 65 -5.61 1.59 1.07
C THR A 65 -4.73 2.77 1.47
N THR A 66 -5.36 3.91 1.80
CA THR A 66 -4.64 5.07 2.30
C THR A 66 -5.52 5.83 3.28
N ALA A 67 -4.93 6.32 4.37
CA ALA A 67 -5.58 7.32 5.22
C ALA A 67 -5.41 8.69 4.56
N CYS A 68 -6.47 9.50 4.53
CA CYS A 68 -6.43 10.87 4.04
C CYS A 68 -7.35 11.78 4.86
N GLY A 69 -7.13 13.09 4.75
CA GLY A 69 -8.05 14.10 5.28
C GLY A 69 -9.05 14.51 4.20
N SER A 70 -10.31 14.68 4.59
CA SER A 70 -11.33 15.23 3.70
C SER A 70 -11.14 16.75 3.51
N LEU A 71 -11.44 17.22 2.30
CA LEU A 71 -11.55 18.65 1.95
C LEU A 71 -13.01 19.05 1.65
N LYS A 72 -13.97 18.19 2.02
CA LYS A 72 -15.40 18.33 1.77
C LYS A 72 -16.20 17.97 3.01
N GLU A 73 -17.18 18.78 3.38
CA GLU A 73 -17.97 18.57 4.61
C GLU A 73 -18.77 17.25 4.56
N GLU A 74 -19.24 16.86 3.38
CA GLU A 74 -20.04 15.65 3.19
C GLU A 74 -19.24 14.33 3.28
N ILE A 75 -17.91 14.37 3.27
CA ILE A 75 -17.04 13.20 3.44
C ILE A 75 -16.50 13.23 4.86
N GLN A 76 -17.05 12.38 5.73
CA GLN A 76 -16.80 12.38 7.16
C GLN A 76 -15.68 11.39 7.54
N PRO A 77 -15.04 11.56 8.71
CA PRO A 77 -14.08 10.58 9.22
C PRO A 77 -14.69 9.17 9.30
N GLY A 78 -14.04 8.20 8.65
CA GLY A 78 -14.50 6.82 8.57
C GLY A 78 -15.20 6.47 7.23
N ASP A 79 -15.59 7.46 6.45
CA ASP A 79 -16.13 7.21 5.11
C ASP A 79 -15.05 6.64 4.18
N ILE A 80 -15.47 5.72 3.30
CA ILE A 80 -14.62 5.17 2.24
C ILE A 80 -14.88 5.94 0.96
N VAL A 81 -13.80 6.40 0.32
CA VAL A 81 -13.85 7.07 -0.97
C VAL A 81 -13.09 6.25 -2.00
N ILE A 82 -13.79 5.83 -3.05
CA ILE A 82 -13.17 5.21 -4.23
C ILE A 82 -12.82 6.33 -5.20
N ILE A 83 -11.57 6.78 -5.15
CA ILE A 83 -11.07 7.89 -5.98
C ILE A 83 -10.94 7.46 -7.45
N ASP A 84 -11.23 8.39 -8.36
CA ASP A 84 -11.10 8.23 -9.81
C ASP A 84 -10.13 9.24 -10.45
N GLN A 85 -9.68 10.23 -9.68
CA GLN A 85 -8.76 11.30 -10.09
C GLN A 85 -7.79 11.68 -8.96
N PHE A 86 -6.68 12.32 -9.31
CA PHE A 86 -5.71 12.90 -8.38
C PHE A 86 -5.09 14.18 -8.94
N ILE A 87 -4.47 14.96 -8.06
CA ILE A 87 -3.57 16.08 -8.41
C ILE A 87 -2.20 15.70 -7.84
N ASP A 88 -1.15 15.86 -8.65
CA ASP A 88 0.25 15.68 -8.23
C ASP A 88 0.84 17.00 -7.73
#